data_AF-A0A352SAR3-F1
#
_entry.id   AF-A0A352SAR3-F1
#
_cell.length_a   1.000
_cell.length_b   1.000
_cell.length_c   1.000
_cell.angle_alpha   90.00
_cell.angle_beta   90.00
_cell.angle_gamma   90.00
#
_symmetry.space_group_name_H-M   'P 1'
#
loop_
_entity.id
_entity.type
_entity.pdbx_description
1 polymer ?
#
loop_
_entity_poly.entity_id
_entity_poly.type
_entity_poly.pdbx_seq_one_letter_code
_entity_poly.pdbx_strand_id
1 'polypeptide(L)' 'IEAVRQLRGDCGARQVKGARVALAHGNGGTLSSQSTAIFGVEESL' A
#
# COMPACT_ATOMS: atom_id res chain seq x y z
N ILE A 1 4.38 3.50 -3.91
CA ILE A 1 5.30 4.28 -3.02
C ILE A 1 4.62 4.61 -1.70
N GLU A 2 3.51 5.37 -1.69
CA GLU A 2 2.82 5.76 -0.43
C GLU A 2 2.49 4.57 0.48
N ALA A 3 1.89 3.50 -0.06
CA ALA A 3 1.58 2.29 0.71
C ALA A 3 2.79 1.73 1.47
N VAL A 4 3.97 1.71 0.85
CA VAL A 4 5.20 1.23 1.48
C VAL A 4 5.73 2.23 2.51
N ARG A 5 5.61 3.55 2.26
CA ARG A 5 5.97 4.57 3.26
C ARG A 5 5.08 4.49 4.50
N GLN A 6 3.78 4.24 4.31
CA GLN A 6 2.82 4.02 5.40
C GLN A 6 3.21 2.81 6.24
N LEU A 7 3.54 1.68 5.58
CA LEU A 7 4.00 0.46 6.25
C LEU A 7 5.33 0.63 6.99
N ARG A 8 6.19 1.56 6.55
CA ARG A 8 7.48 1.87 7.20
C ARG A 8 7.39 2.89 8.33
N GLY A 9 6.30 3.64 8.45
CA GLY A 9 6.17 4.71 9.43
C GLY A 9 6.66 6.08 8.96
N ASP A 10 6.87 6.27 7.66
CA ASP A 10 7.56 7.45 7.09
C ASP A 10 6.59 8.52 6.53
N CYS A 11 5.34 8.57 7.00
CA CYS A 11 4.31 9.45 6.43
C CYS A 11 3.97 10.72 7.25
N GLY A 12 4.67 10.96 8.38
CA GLY A 12 4.48 12.15 9.21
C GLY A 12 3.03 12.32 9.66
N ALA A 13 2.44 13.51 9.45
CA ALA A 13 1.06 13.79 9.84
C ALA A 13 0.00 12.90 9.14
N ARG A 14 0.35 12.24 8.02
CA ARG A 14 -0.56 11.32 7.30
C ARG A 14 -0.41 9.87 7.75
N GLN A 15 0.40 9.61 8.77
CA GLN A 15 0.69 8.24 9.21
C GLN A 15 -0.57 7.54 9.70
N VAL A 16 -0.90 6.41 9.08
CA VAL A 16 -1.92 5.50 9.60
C VAL A 16 -1.31 4.70 10.75
N LYS A 17 -1.89 4.84 11.95
CA LYS A 17 -1.40 4.17 13.16
C LYS A 17 -1.54 2.66 13.00
N GLY A 18 -0.42 1.93 13.16
CA GLY A 18 -0.41 0.47 13.14
C GLY A 18 -0.72 -0.13 11.76
N ALA A 19 -0.36 0.54 10.67
CA ALA A 19 -0.44 -0.06 9.33
C ALA A 19 0.47 -1.30 9.24
N ARG A 20 -0.10 -2.47 8.96
CA ARG A 20 0.60 -3.77 8.90
C ARG A 20 0.46 -4.49 7.55
N VAL A 21 -0.56 -4.12 6.79
CA VAL A 21 -0.84 -4.57 5.43
C VAL A 21 -1.37 -3.40 4.61
N ALA A 22 -1.12 -3.40 3.30
CA ALA A 22 -1.62 -2.40 2.38
C ALA A 22 -2.00 -3.02 1.04
N LEU A 23 -3.06 -2.50 0.41
CA LEU A 23 -3.47 -2.84 -0.94
C LEU A 23 -3.20 -1.65 -1.87
N ALA A 24 -2.58 -1.91 -3.00
CA ALA A 24 -2.48 -0.96 -4.10
C ALA A 24 -3.18 -1.55 -5.32
N HIS A 25 -4.02 -0.74 -5.95
CA HIS A 25 -4.71 -1.09 -7.18
C HIS A 25 -4.48 -0.01 -8.24
N GLY A 26 -4.14 -0.45 -9.45
CA GLY A 26 -3.92 0.41 -10.61
C GLY A 26 -4.80 -0.01 -11.78
N ASN A 27 -5.38 0.98 -12.44
CA ASN A 27 -6.18 0.85 -13.65
C ASN A 27 -5.47 1.57 -14.81
N GLY A 28 -5.30 0.89 -15.94
CA GLY A 28 -4.79 1.47 -17.18
C GLY A 28 -5.85 1.52 -18.26
N GLY A 29 -5.95 2.67 -18.94
CA GLY A 29 -6.98 2.93 -19.97
C GLY A 29 -8.38 3.05 -19.37
N THR A 30 -9.40 2.70 -20.15
CA THR A 30 -10.78 2.60 -19.63
C THR A 30 -11.04 1.14 -19.27
N LEU A 31 -10.78 0.79 -18.01
CA LEU A 31 -11.02 -0.56 -17.46
C LEU A 31 -10.26 -1.69 -18.19
N SER A 32 -9.17 -1.39 -18.88
CA SER A 32 -8.53 -2.36 -19.78
C SER A 32 -7.48 -3.22 -19.08
N SER A 33 -6.66 -2.61 -18.21
CA SER A 33 -5.57 -3.29 -17.51
C SER A 33 -5.68 -3.05 -16.01
N GLN A 34 -5.81 -4.13 -15.23
CA GLN A 34 -5.86 -4.08 -13.77
C GLN A 34 -4.61 -4.70 -13.18
N SER A 35 -4.01 -4.03 -12.21
CA SER A 35 -2.94 -4.60 -11.39
C SER A 35 -3.25 -4.36 -9.92
N THR A 36 -3.25 -5.42 -9.14
CA THR A 36 -3.48 -5.38 -7.69
C THR A 36 -2.28 -6.01 -6.99
N ALA A 37 -1.74 -5.30 -6.01
CA ALA A 37 -0.64 -5.77 -5.17
C ALA A 37 -1.03 -5.65 -3.70
N ILE A 38 -0.63 -6.65 -2.92
CA ILE A 38 -0.73 -6.66 -1.45
C ILE A 38 0.68 -6.59 -0.90
N PHE A 39 0.92 -5.67 0.04
CA PHE A 39 2.17 -5.53 0.76
C PHE A 39 1.95 -5.82 2.24
N GLY A 40 2.87 -6.56 2.86
CA GLY A 40 2.90 -6.82 4.29
C GLY A 40 4.26 -6.44 4.88
N VAL A 41 4.28 -6.15 6.19
CA VAL A 41 5.51 -6.20 6.98
C VAL A 41 5.86 -7.66 7.28
N GLU A 42 7.09 -7.93 7.73
CA GLU A 42 7.57 -9.30 8.02
C GLU A 42 6.64 -10.08 8.96
N GLU A 43 6.13 -9.43 10.01
CA GLU A 43 5.20 -10.03 10.98
C GLU A 43 3.82 -10.36 10.40
N SER A 44 3.54 -10.01 9.15
CA SER A 44 2.27 -10.26 8.46
C SER A 44 2.32 -11.46 7.49
N LEU A 45 3.44 -12.20 7.47
CA LEU A 45 3.62 -13.46 6.72
C LEU A 45 3.26 -14.67 7.59
#